data_AF-A0A2H4NRM0-F1
#
_entry.id   AF-A0A2H4NRM0-F1
#
_cell.length_a   1.000
_cell.length_b   1.000
_cell.length_c   1.000
_cell.angle_alpha   90.00
_cell.angle_beta   90.00
_cell.angle_gamma   90.00
#
_symmetry.space_group_name_H-M   'P 1'
#
loop_
_entity.id
_entity.type
_entity.pdbx_description
1 polymer ?
#
loop_
_entity_poly.entity_id
_entity_poly.type
_entity_poly.pdbx_seq_one_letter_code
_entity_poly.pdbx_strand_id
1 'polypeptide(L)'
;MHGYFELALLGIWEREFSVEGRTMTPGLVRLALRRTVRDVKHVEAVRPRRAAGRVREVYRQLERDFGMLAPPIALHSPSPPVLAAAWLLLRESLVAAGVSSRADREVVAAAVSAANSCPYCAEVHAMAIGALGTPVPRPRWKPASRGRSPTPAPAGSPDGRGARARSRRPPRPGRPPSSRRWPRRSTT
;
A
#
# COMPACT_ATOMS: atom_id res chain seq x y z
N MET A 1 16.69 -22.05 -1.01
CA MET A 1 15.44 -21.27 -0.86
C MET A 1 14.27 -22.21 -0.51
N HIS A 2 14.28 -22.86 0.66
CA HIS A 2 13.22 -23.81 1.09
C HIS A 2 12.86 -23.69 2.58
N GLY A 3 13.13 -22.54 3.24
CA GLY A 3 13.03 -22.44 4.71
C GLY A 3 11.84 -21.65 5.27
N TYR A 4 11.22 -20.76 4.50
CA TYR A 4 10.20 -19.83 5.04
C TYR A 4 8.75 -20.27 4.81
N PHE A 5 8.51 -21.26 3.97
CA PHE A 5 7.16 -21.76 3.68
C PHE A 5 6.73 -22.92 4.61
N GLU A 6 7.68 -23.68 5.18
CA GLU A 6 7.37 -24.78 6.11
C GLU A 6 7.10 -24.32 7.56
N LEU A 7 7.69 -23.22 8.00
CA LEU A 7 7.45 -22.71 9.36
C LEU A 7 6.02 -22.18 9.56
N ALA A 8 5.29 -21.90 8.48
CA ALA A 8 3.87 -21.57 8.53
C ALA A 8 2.97 -22.80 8.76
N LEU A 9 3.47 -24.02 8.52
CA LEU A 9 2.70 -25.28 8.62
C LEU A 9 2.97 -26.07 9.91
N LEU A 10 4.08 -25.82 10.61
CA LEU A 10 4.48 -26.60 11.79
C LEU A 10 3.87 -26.14 13.13
N GLY A 11 2.90 -25.21 13.14
CA GLY A 11 2.11 -24.92 14.35
C GLY A 11 2.90 -24.36 15.56
N ILE A 12 4.13 -23.91 15.39
CA ILE A 12 4.95 -23.33 16.47
C ILE A 12 4.58 -21.85 16.66
N TRP A 13 3.39 -21.57 17.17
CA TRP A 13 2.96 -20.22 17.59
C TRP A 13 2.38 -20.17 19.01
N GLU A 14 2.47 -21.24 19.79
CA GLU A 14 2.22 -21.20 21.23
C GLU A 14 3.44 -20.63 21.96
N ARG A 15 3.54 -19.29 21.95
CA ARG A 15 4.10 -18.57 23.09
C ARG A 15 2.99 -17.73 23.69
N GLU A 16 2.61 -18.15 24.89
CA GLU A 16 1.65 -17.51 25.77
C GLU A 16 1.85 -15.99 25.81
N PHE A 17 0.90 -15.25 25.25
CA PHE A 17 0.71 -13.84 25.57
C PHE A 17 -0.39 -13.75 26.64
N SER A 18 0.00 -13.96 27.89
CA SER A 18 -0.77 -13.44 29.02
C SER A 18 -0.75 -11.92 28.95
N VAL A 19 -1.82 -11.33 28.43
CA VAL A 19 -2.06 -9.89 28.49
C VAL A 19 -2.74 -9.60 29.82
N GLU A 20 -1.94 -9.33 30.84
CA GLU A 20 -2.40 -8.80 32.12
C GLU A 20 -3.18 -7.49 31.89
N GLY A 21 -4.42 -7.46 32.38
CA GLY A 21 -5.37 -6.38 32.17
C GLY A 21 -4.90 -5.02 32.68
N ARG A 22 -4.40 -4.18 31.77
CA ARG A 22 -4.47 -2.72 31.88
C ARG A 22 -5.28 -2.18 30.71
N THR A 23 -6.46 -1.65 31.00
CA THR A 23 -7.24 -0.87 30.04
C THR A 23 -6.46 0.38 29.66
N MET A 24 -5.78 0.32 28.51
CA MET A 24 -5.06 1.44 27.95
C MET A 24 -6.07 2.51 27.52
N THR A 25 -5.94 3.74 28.02
CA THR A 25 -6.84 4.83 27.68
C THR A 25 -6.83 5.09 26.16
N PRO A 26 -7.98 5.43 25.54
CA PRO A 26 -8.09 5.61 24.08
C PRO A 26 -7.06 6.58 23.48
N GLY A 27 -6.64 7.59 24.26
CA GLY A 27 -5.60 8.54 23.86
C GLY A 27 -4.21 7.93 23.74
N LEU A 28 -3.84 6.99 24.61
CA LEU A 28 -2.55 6.30 24.58
C LEU A 28 -2.47 5.33 23.38
N VAL A 29 -3.56 4.61 23.10
CA VAL A 29 -3.68 3.75 21.91
C VAL A 29 -3.52 4.59 20.64
N ARG A 30 -4.27 5.69 20.52
CA ARG A 30 -4.17 6.61 19.37
C ARG A 30 -2.77 7.21 19.20
N LEU A 31 -2.06 7.48 20.30
CA LEU A 31 -0.68 7.97 20.23
C LEU A 31 0.29 6.90 19.71
N ALA A 32 0.17 5.66 20.19
CA ALA A 32 0.98 4.54 19.72
C ALA A 32 0.77 4.27 18.22
N LEU A 33 -0.49 4.30 17.78
CA LEU A 33 -0.90 4.11 16.39
C LEU A 33 -0.44 5.22 15.42
N ARG A 34 -0.07 6.38 15.96
CA ARG A 34 0.52 7.50 15.22
C ARG A 34 2.05 7.44 15.18
N ARG A 35 2.67 6.65 16.05
CA ARG A 35 4.13 6.55 16.17
C ARG A 35 4.76 5.82 14.99
N THR A 36 4.01 4.90 14.38
CA THR A 36 4.38 4.15 13.18
C THR A 36 4.78 5.05 12.00
N VAL A 37 4.23 6.27 11.90
CA VAL A 37 4.64 7.25 10.87
C VAL A 37 6.15 7.55 10.93
N ARG A 38 6.81 7.34 12.08
CA ARG A 38 8.27 7.49 12.23
C ARG A 38 9.07 6.39 11.53
N ASP A 39 8.45 5.29 11.13
CA ASP A 39 9.10 4.18 10.43
C ASP A 39 9.32 4.50 8.93
N VAL A 40 8.78 5.61 8.44
CA VAL A 40 9.07 6.14 7.10
C VAL A 40 10.51 6.70 7.07
N LYS A 41 11.38 6.08 6.26
CA LYS A 41 12.83 6.37 6.26
C LYS A 41 13.27 7.46 5.27
N HIS A 42 12.72 7.44 4.06
CA HIS A 42 13.27 8.21 2.92
C HIS A 42 12.47 9.46 2.55
N VAL A 43 11.24 9.58 3.04
CA VAL A 43 10.35 10.70 2.76
C VAL A 43 9.92 11.32 4.08
N GLU A 44 9.92 12.65 4.16
CA GLU A 44 9.41 13.35 5.33
C GLU A 44 7.87 13.37 5.31
N ALA A 45 7.25 12.41 5.97
CA ALA A 45 5.80 12.40 6.16
C ALA A 45 5.34 13.57 7.05
N VAL A 46 4.23 14.20 6.69
CA VAL A 46 3.60 15.26 7.48
C VAL A 46 3.21 14.72 8.84
N ARG A 47 3.78 15.28 9.90
CA ARG A 47 3.47 14.85 11.27
C ARG A 47 1.97 15.05 11.56
N PRO A 48 1.28 14.09 12.24
CA PRO A 48 -0.16 14.20 12.50
C PRO A 48 -0.59 15.49 13.20
N ARG A 49 0.26 16.04 14.09
CA ARG A 49 0.01 17.32 14.78
C ARG A 49 0.04 18.55 13.85
N ARG A 50 0.72 18.45 12.71
CA ARG A 50 0.83 19.51 11.70
C ARG A 50 -0.06 19.25 10.48
N ALA A 51 -0.78 18.13 10.45
CA ALA A 51 -1.67 17.80 9.36
C ALA A 51 -2.83 18.79 9.29
N ALA A 52 -3.03 19.38 8.11
CA ALA A 52 -4.12 20.29 7.81
C ALA A 52 -4.80 19.92 6.49
N GLY A 53 -5.98 20.50 6.24
CA GLY A 53 -6.75 20.27 5.01
C GLY A 53 -6.95 18.78 4.69
N ARG A 54 -6.70 18.40 3.43
CA ARG A 54 -6.89 17.04 2.93
C ARG A 54 -6.01 15.99 3.64
N VAL A 55 -4.79 16.35 4.07
CA VAL A 55 -3.92 15.42 4.82
C VAL A 55 -4.57 15.03 6.15
N ARG A 56 -5.08 16.03 6.88
CA ARG A 56 -5.79 15.79 8.15
C ARG A 56 -7.01 14.92 7.96
N GLU A 57 -7.77 15.16 6.88
CA GLU A 57 -8.99 14.39 6.61
C GLU A 57 -8.66 12.92 6.31
N VAL A 58 -7.71 12.66 5.42
CA VAL A 58 -7.28 11.28 5.11
C VAL A 58 -6.72 10.59 6.35
N TYR A 59 -5.91 11.27 7.17
CA TYR A 59 -5.40 10.69 8.41
C TYR A 59 -6.52 10.31 9.38
N ARG A 60 -7.58 11.13 9.50
CA ARG A 60 -8.74 10.78 10.33
C ARG A 60 -9.49 9.57 9.77
N GLN A 61 -9.66 9.47 8.45
CA GLN A 61 -10.31 8.31 7.82
C GLN A 61 -9.49 7.05 8.03
N LEU A 62 -8.19 7.11 7.77
CA LEU A 62 -7.26 5.99 7.96
C LEU A 62 -7.29 5.50 9.42
N GLU A 63 -7.26 6.39 10.40
CA GLU A 63 -7.39 5.99 11.81
C GLU A 63 -8.74 5.35 12.15
N ARG A 64 -9.84 5.85 11.58
CA ARG A 64 -11.19 5.34 11.86
C ARG A 64 -11.44 3.99 11.22
N ASP A 65 -11.06 3.85 9.95
CA ASP A 65 -11.46 2.72 9.11
C ASP A 65 -10.39 1.61 9.15
N PHE A 66 -9.10 1.98 9.18
CA PHE A 66 -7.99 1.03 9.20
C PHE A 66 -7.48 0.73 10.62
N GLY A 67 -7.68 1.67 11.56
CA GLY A 67 -7.31 1.52 12.96
C GLY A 67 -5.88 1.97 13.30
N MET A 68 -5.11 2.50 12.34
CA MET A 68 -3.76 3.04 12.59
C MET A 68 -3.31 3.98 11.47
N LEU A 69 -2.33 4.86 11.72
CA LEU A 69 -1.66 5.58 10.62
C LEU A 69 -0.59 4.68 10.00
N ALA A 70 -1.01 3.88 9.02
CA ALA A 70 -0.13 2.97 8.30
C ALA A 70 1.01 3.73 7.58
N PRO A 71 2.29 3.40 7.83
CA PRO A 71 3.44 4.02 7.17
C PRO A 71 3.37 4.02 5.63
N PRO A 72 2.93 2.93 4.95
CA PRO A 72 2.79 2.89 3.49
C PRO A 72 1.81 3.91 2.92
N ILE A 73 0.86 4.40 3.71
CA ILE A 73 -0.08 5.45 3.30
C ILE A 73 0.45 6.82 3.72
N ALA A 74 0.92 6.94 4.96
CA ALA A 74 1.36 8.21 5.54
C ALA A 74 2.55 8.84 4.77
N LEU A 75 3.41 8.02 4.14
CA LEU A 75 4.55 8.49 3.34
C LEU A 75 4.13 9.38 2.15
N HIS A 76 2.89 9.29 1.67
CA HIS A 76 2.37 10.10 0.57
C HIS A 76 1.91 11.51 1.00
N SER A 77 1.90 11.80 2.29
CA SER A 77 1.36 13.04 2.85
C SER A 77 1.98 14.37 2.37
N PRO A 78 3.23 14.44 1.86
CA PRO A 78 3.72 15.64 1.19
C PRO A 78 2.94 16.01 -0.07
N SER A 79 2.21 15.07 -0.67
CA SER A 79 1.34 15.29 -1.83
C SER A 79 -0.11 14.92 -1.47
N PRO A 80 -0.95 15.90 -1.06
CA PRO A 80 -2.32 15.61 -0.64
C PRO A 80 -3.20 14.88 -1.67
N PRO A 81 -3.10 15.13 -2.99
CA PRO A 81 -3.81 14.34 -3.99
C PRO A 81 -3.36 12.87 -4.03
N VAL A 82 -2.05 12.61 -3.96
CA VAL A 82 -1.49 11.25 -3.98
C VAL A 82 -1.86 10.50 -2.71
N LEU A 83 -1.80 11.16 -1.54
CA LEU A 83 -2.24 10.59 -0.27
C LEU A 83 -3.71 10.14 -0.34
N ALA A 84 -4.59 10.99 -0.89
CA ALA A 84 -6.01 10.65 -1.02
C ALA A 84 -6.22 9.47 -1.98
N ALA A 85 -5.51 9.43 -3.11
CA ALA A 85 -5.59 8.32 -4.06
C ALA A 85 -5.06 7.02 -3.45
N ALA A 86 -3.92 7.05 -2.76
CA ALA A 86 -3.35 5.88 -2.10
C ALA A 86 -4.28 5.33 -1.01
N TRP A 87 -4.89 6.22 -0.22
CA TRP A 87 -5.90 5.83 0.77
C TRP A 87 -7.14 5.21 0.12
N LEU A 88 -7.68 5.83 -0.94
CA LEU A 88 -8.84 5.31 -1.66
C LEU A 88 -8.57 3.88 -2.16
N LEU A 89 -7.43 3.65 -2.80
CA LEU A 89 -7.06 2.34 -3.32
C LEU A 89 -6.98 1.30 -2.19
N LEU A 90 -6.23 1.60 -1.12
CA LEU A 90 -6.13 0.69 0.03
C LEU A 90 -7.49 0.41 0.67
N ARG A 91 -8.27 1.47 0.91
CA ARG A 91 -9.56 1.37 1.61
C ARG A 91 -10.50 0.46 0.84
N GLU A 92 -10.72 0.72 -0.45
CA GLU A 92 -11.67 -0.06 -1.23
C GLU A 92 -11.16 -1.47 -1.50
N SER A 93 -9.85 -1.65 -1.72
CA SER A 93 -9.30 -2.97 -2.02
C SER A 93 -9.20 -3.88 -0.79
N LEU A 94 -8.98 -3.34 0.42
CA LEU A 94 -8.60 -4.12 1.60
C LEU A 94 -9.56 -3.96 2.78
N VAL A 95 -10.12 -2.77 3.00
CA VAL A 95 -10.84 -2.41 4.24
C VAL A 95 -12.35 -2.44 4.07
N ALA A 96 -12.85 -1.79 3.01
CA ALA A 96 -14.28 -1.63 2.75
C ALA A 96 -14.98 -2.98 2.70
N ALA A 97 -16.21 -3.05 3.23
CA ALA A 97 -17.01 -4.27 3.18
C ALA A 97 -17.26 -4.69 1.72
N GLY A 98 -17.32 -5.99 1.47
CA GLY A 98 -17.51 -6.52 0.12
C GLY A 98 -17.79 -8.01 0.13
N VAL A 99 -17.59 -8.64 -1.03
CA VAL A 99 -17.87 -10.07 -1.24
C VAL A 99 -16.91 -10.99 -0.46
N SER A 100 -15.69 -10.53 -0.20
CA SER A 100 -14.66 -11.22 0.57
C SER A 100 -14.46 -10.56 1.93
N SER A 101 -14.09 -11.37 2.93
CA SER A 101 -13.76 -10.83 4.26
C SER A 101 -12.47 -10.01 4.20
N ARG A 102 -12.21 -9.19 5.23
CA ARG A 102 -10.89 -8.54 5.35
C ARG A 102 -9.79 -9.60 5.49
N ALA A 103 -9.99 -10.65 6.28
CA ALA A 103 -9.02 -11.73 6.45
C ALA A 103 -8.63 -12.40 5.11
N ASP A 104 -9.60 -12.71 4.24
CA ASP A 104 -9.34 -13.25 2.89
C ASP A 104 -8.43 -12.33 2.07
N ARG A 105 -8.68 -11.01 2.15
CA ARG A 105 -7.93 -10.01 1.39
C ARG A 105 -6.52 -9.81 1.94
N GLU A 106 -6.34 -9.90 3.25
CA GLU A 106 -5.01 -9.88 3.89
C GLU A 106 -4.17 -11.12 3.50
N VAL A 107 -4.79 -12.30 3.33
CA VAL A 107 -4.11 -13.49 2.78
C VAL A 107 -3.58 -13.25 1.37
N VAL A 108 -4.42 -12.68 0.49
CA VAL A 108 -3.98 -12.33 -0.87
C VAL A 108 -2.85 -11.28 -0.82
N ALA A 109 -2.98 -10.26 0.03
CA ALA A 109 -1.97 -9.23 0.19
C ALA A 109 -0.63 -9.80 0.69
N ALA A 110 -0.64 -10.71 1.66
CA ALA A 110 0.55 -11.40 2.14
C ALA A 110 1.23 -12.23 1.03
N ALA A 111 0.45 -13.00 0.26
CA ALA A 111 0.97 -13.80 -0.84
C ALA A 111 1.59 -12.94 -1.96
N VAL A 112 0.92 -11.86 -2.36
CA VAL A 112 1.44 -10.91 -3.35
C VAL A 112 2.70 -10.21 -2.82
N SER A 113 2.74 -9.87 -1.54
CA SER A 113 3.90 -9.24 -0.91
C SER A 113 5.12 -10.15 -0.89
N ALA A 114 4.92 -11.44 -0.60
CA ALA A 114 5.97 -12.46 -0.66
C ALA A 114 6.47 -12.66 -2.10
N ALA A 115 5.56 -12.76 -3.08
CA ALA A 115 5.92 -12.88 -4.50
C ALA A 115 6.73 -11.67 -5.01
N ASN A 116 6.42 -10.47 -4.51
CA ASN A 116 7.14 -9.24 -4.82
C ASN A 116 8.39 -9.01 -3.94
N SER A 117 8.76 -9.96 -3.09
CA SER A 117 9.91 -9.85 -2.17
C SER A 117 9.90 -8.57 -1.34
N CYS A 118 8.73 -8.16 -0.83
CA CYS A 118 8.58 -6.97 0.00
C CYS A 118 8.51 -7.37 1.49
N PRO A 119 9.61 -7.24 2.28
CA PRO A 119 9.66 -7.77 3.64
C PRO A 119 8.69 -7.06 4.58
N TYR A 120 8.60 -5.74 4.48
CA TYR A 120 7.68 -4.93 5.29
C TYR A 120 6.23 -5.39 5.08
N CYS A 121 5.79 -5.51 3.82
CA CYS A 121 4.41 -5.86 3.53
C CYS A 121 4.09 -7.30 3.94
N ALA A 122 5.02 -8.25 3.71
CA ALA A 122 4.83 -9.64 4.11
C ALA A 122 4.61 -9.77 5.63
N GLU A 123 5.42 -9.08 6.43
CA GLU A 123 5.32 -9.08 7.88
C GLU A 123 3.99 -8.50 8.38
N VAL A 124 3.64 -7.28 7.95
CA VAL A 124 2.45 -6.59 8.47
C VAL A 124 1.14 -7.28 8.05
N HIS A 125 1.08 -7.86 6.85
CA HIS A 125 -0.09 -8.60 6.40
C HIS A 125 -0.21 -9.95 7.13
N ALA A 126 0.91 -10.63 7.43
CA ALA A 126 0.89 -11.84 8.27
C ALA A 126 0.39 -11.55 9.69
N MET A 127 0.85 -10.45 10.31
CA MET A 127 0.35 -9.99 11.61
C MET A 127 -1.16 -9.67 11.56
N ALA A 128 -1.63 -9.02 10.49
CA ALA A 128 -3.05 -8.71 10.32
C ALA A 128 -3.91 -9.96 10.22
N ILE A 129 -3.45 -11.01 9.53
CA ILE A 129 -4.13 -12.31 9.47
C ILE A 129 -4.26 -12.90 10.87
N GLY A 130 -3.18 -12.91 11.66
CA GLY A 130 -3.21 -13.41 13.04
C GLY A 130 -4.20 -12.67 13.94
N ALA A 131 -4.31 -11.34 13.78
CA ALA A 131 -5.21 -10.51 14.57
C ALA A 131 -6.70 -10.62 14.15
N LEU A 132 -6.98 -10.87 12.87
CA LEU A 132 -8.34 -10.96 12.34
C LEU A 132 -8.94 -12.37 12.48
N GLY A 133 -8.13 -13.36 12.81
CA GLY A 133 -8.52 -14.77 12.85
C GLY A 133 -8.46 -15.43 11.46
N THR A 134 -8.58 -16.76 11.45
CA THR A 134 -8.51 -17.55 10.21
C THR A 134 -9.68 -17.22 9.28
N PRO A 135 -9.43 -17.02 7.96
CA PRO A 135 -10.49 -16.81 7.00
C PRO A 135 -11.45 -18.01 6.98
N VAL A 136 -12.76 -17.74 6.92
CA VAL A 136 -13.78 -18.79 6.81
C VAL A 136 -13.89 -19.20 5.33
N PRO A 137 -13.72 -20.48 4.98
CA PRO A 137 -13.94 -20.94 3.61
C PRO A 137 -15.40 -20.67 3.20
N ARG A 138 -15.61 -19.80 2.20
CA ARG A 138 -16.92 -19.63 1.54
C ARG A 138 -16.92 -20.34 0.18
N PRO A 139 -18.08 -20.76 -0.35
CA PRO A 139 -18.14 -21.56 -1.58
C PRO A 139 -17.40 -20.89 -2.73
N ARG A 140 -16.63 -21.71 -3.45
CA ARG A 140 -15.60 -21.34 -4.42
C ARG A 140 -16.09 -20.28 -5.41
N TRP A 141 -15.40 -19.14 -5.43
CA TRP A 141 -15.22 -18.36 -6.66
C TRP A 141 -14.87 -19.33 -7.79
N LYS A 142 -15.74 -19.47 -8.79
CA LYS A 142 -15.38 -20.20 -10.01
C LYS A 142 -14.39 -19.31 -10.74
N PRO A 143 -13.12 -19.72 -10.93
CA PRO A 143 -12.23 -18.96 -11.77
C PRO A 143 -12.90 -18.84 -13.14
N ALA A 144 -13.03 -17.60 -13.65
CA ALA A 144 -13.20 -17.43 -15.08
C ALA A 144 -12.13 -18.31 -15.74
N SER A 145 -12.57 -19.15 -16.69
CA SER A 145 -11.67 -20.01 -17.46
C SER A 145 -10.43 -19.19 -17.81
N ARG A 146 -9.24 -19.76 -17.59
CA ARG A 146 -7.99 -19.11 -17.94
C ARG A 146 -8.05 -18.76 -19.43
N GLY A 147 -8.54 -17.57 -19.75
CA GLY A 147 -8.37 -16.97 -21.05
C GLY A 147 -6.86 -16.92 -21.21
N ARG A 148 -6.35 -17.67 -22.19
CA ARG A 148 -4.93 -17.62 -22.53
C ARG A 148 -4.56 -16.15 -22.60
N SER A 149 -3.61 -15.73 -21.77
CA SER A 149 -2.94 -14.44 -22.00
C SER A 149 -2.54 -14.44 -23.47
N PRO A 150 -2.87 -13.39 -24.25
CA PRO A 150 -2.38 -13.31 -25.62
C PRO A 150 -0.87 -13.47 -25.56
N THR A 151 -0.35 -14.55 -26.13
CA THR A 151 1.09 -14.68 -26.35
C THR A 151 1.53 -13.42 -27.08
N PRO A 152 2.51 -12.65 -26.57
CA PRO A 152 3.07 -11.57 -27.36
C PRO A 152 3.55 -12.17 -28.67
N ALA A 153 3.03 -11.66 -29.78
CA ALA A 153 3.45 -12.09 -31.11
C ALA A 153 4.98 -11.95 -31.19
N PRO A 154 5.72 -12.91 -31.76
CA PRO A 154 7.14 -12.73 -31.98
C PRO A 154 7.32 -11.48 -32.83
N ALA A 155 8.25 -10.61 -32.41
CA ALA A 155 8.60 -9.40 -33.13
C ALA A 155 8.97 -9.79 -34.57
N GLY A 156 8.07 -9.49 -35.51
CA GLY A 156 8.31 -9.70 -36.93
C GLY A 156 9.55 -8.90 -37.35
N SER A 157 10.49 -9.60 -37.98
CA SER A 157 11.64 -9.01 -38.65
C SER A 157 11.18 -7.93 -39.64
N PRO A 158 11.86 -6.78 -39.77
CA PRO A 158 11.40 -5.69 -40.60
C PRO A 158 11.75 -5.97 -42.07
N ASP A 159 10.93 -6.74 -42.76
CA ASP A 159 10.97 -6.77 -44.21
C ASP A 159 10.37 -5.47 -44.75
N GLY A 160 11.27 -4.57 -45.12
CA GLY A 160 10.94 -3.26 -45.64
C GLY A 160 10.18 -3.36 -46.96
N ARG A 161 8.86 -3.17 -46.90
CA ARG A 161 8.02 -2.67 -48.01
C ARG A 161 6.63 -2.32 -47.48
N GLY A 162 6.30 -1.02 -47.47
CA GLY A 162 4.91 -0.55 -47.47
C GLY A 162 4.56 0.56 -46.48
N ALA A 163 4.03 1.65 -47.03
CA ALA A 163 3.33 2.76 -46.39
C ALA A 163 4.16 3.83 -45.65
N ARG A 164 4.60 4.84 -46.41
CA ARG A 164 4.95 6.17 -45.89
C ARG A 164 3.69 6.81 -45.27
N ALA A 165 3.48 6.64 -43.97
CA ALA A 165 2.71 7.60 -43.19
C ALA A 165 3.59 8.86 -43.02
N ARG A 166 3.15 10.00 -43.54
CA ARG A 166 3.81 11.29 -43.30
C ARG A 166 3.68 11.60 -41.80
N SER A 167 4.76 11.40 -41.05
CA SER A 167 4.82 11.80 -39.65
C SER A 167 4.79 13.34 -39.59
N ARG A 168 3.66 13.89 -39.14
CA ARG A 168 3.66 15.26 -38.63
C ARG A 168 4.46 15.22 -37.33
N ARG A 169 5.64 15.86 -37.35
CA ARG A 169 6.50 16.02 -36.19
C ARG A 169 5.70 16.67 -35.05
N PRO A 170 5.64 16.11 -33.84
CA PRO A 170 4.97 16.77 -32.72
C PRO A 170 5.72 18.08 -32.39
N PRO A 171 5.02 19.14 -31.96
CA PRO A 171 5.67 20.37 -31.53
C PRO A 171 6.60 20.07 -30.35
N ARG A 172 7.78 20.70 -30.36
CA ARG A 172 8.76 20.58 -29.27
C ARG A 172 8.10 21.04 -27.96
N PRO A 173 8.32 20.35 -26.82
CA PRO A 173 7.90 20.87 -25.54
C PRO A 173 8.58 22.22 -25.29
N GLY A 174 7.78 23.22 -24.90
CA GLY A 174 8.27 24.54 -24.55
C GLY A 174 9.32 24.46 -23.44
N ARG A 175 10.34 25.30 -23.54
CA ARG A 175 11.41 25.43 -22.55
C ARG A 175 10.79 25.69 -21.17
N PRO A 176 11.16 24.93 -20.11
CA PRO A 176 10.64 25.20 -18.78
C PRO A 176 11.05 26.62 -18.36
N PRO A 177 10.20 27.36 -17.62
CA PRO A 177 10.59 28.66 -17.08
C PRO A 177 11.84 28.47 -16.22
N SER A 178 12.78 29.41 -16.36
CA SER A 178 14.01 29.44 -15.56
C SER A 178 13.67 29.32 -14.08
N SER A 179 14.41 28.46 -13.38
CA SER A 179 14.26 28.22 -11.95
C SER A 179 14.19 29.55 -11.20
N ARG A 180 13.01 29.91 -10.69
CA ARG A 180 12.91 30.93 -9.65
C ARG A 180 13.64 30.36 -8.45
N ARG A 181 14.81 30.92 -8.20
CA ARG A 181 15.63 30.72 -7.00
C ARG A 181 14.73 31.06 -5.80
N TRP A 182 14.43 30.05 -4.98
CA TRP A 182 13.72 30.25 -3.72
C TRP A 182 14.54 31.20 -2.84
N PRO A 183 13.98 32.29 -2.31
CA PRO A 183 14.71 33.12 -1.36
C PRO A 183 14.97 32.31 -0.08
N ARG A 184 16.25 32.20 0.28
CA ARG A 184 16.64 31.71 1.61
C ARG A 184 16.04 32.66 2.63
N ARG A 185 15.28 32.12 3.59
CA ARG A 185 14.89 32.87 4.78
C ARG A 185 16.17 33.12 5.59
N SER A 186 16.59 34.38 5.65
CA SER A 186 17.53 34.86 6.67
C SER A 186 16.85 34.70 8.03
N THR A 187 17.54 34.01 8.92
CA THR A 187 17.30 34.06 10.36
C THR A 187 18.11 35.25 10.91
N THR A 188 17.61 35.81 12.02
CA THR A 188 18.07 37.00 12.77
C THR A 188 17.90 38.35 12.11
#